data_AF-A0A968TR71-F1
#
_entry.id   AF-A0A968TR71-F1
#
_cell.length_a   1.000
_cell.length_b   1.000
_cell.length_c   1.000
_cell.angle_alpha   90.00
_cell.angle_beta   90.00
_cell.angle_gamma   90.00
#
_symmetry.space_group_name_H-M   'P 1'
#
loop_
_entity.id
_entity.type
_entity.pdbx_description
1 polymer ?
#
loop_
_entity_poly.entity_id
_entity_poly.type
_entity_poly.pdbx_seq_one_letter_code
_entity_poly.pdbx_strand_id
1 'polypeptide(L)'
;MSGSGPWHLFEVVGVELEYMIVDRETLAVRPVADEVLRAVAGEIVSDVETGELAWSNELVLHVIELKTNGPAPRLAGLEAFFERDVRRINELLAPLGGRLMPTAMHPWMDPHTETRLWPHEYSPVYEAYDRIFGCRGHGWSNLQSLHLNLPFTGDEEFARLHAAVRLLLPILPALAAS
;
A
#
# COMPACT_ATOMS: atom_id res chain seq x y z
N MET A 1 -27.16 -2.62 4.73
CA MET A 1 -28.13 -3.29 3.84
C MET A 1 -27.78 -4.77 3.84
N SER A 2 -28.70 -5.62 4.29
CA SER A 2 -28.53 -7.07 4.34
C SER A 2 -28.87 -7.70 3.00
N GLY A 3 -27.87 -8.32 2.37
CA GLY A 3 -27.86 -9.02 1.09
C GLY A 3 -26.40 -9.00 0.61
N SER A 4 -25.83 -10.00 -0.04
CA SER A 4 -26.41 -11.11 -0.78
C SER A 4 -25.24 -11.84 -1.46
N GLY A 5 -24.98 -13.10 -1.10
CA GLY A 5 -24.01 -13.95 -1.81
C GLY A 5 -22.55 -13.42 -1.90
N PRO A 6 -21.62 -14.24 -2.40
CA PRO A 6 -20.31 -13.76 -2.82
C PRO A 6 -20.40 -12.87 -4.07
N TRP A 7 -19.47 -11.93 -4.24
CA TRP A 7 -19.39 -11.06 -5.41
C TRP A 7 -18.84 -11.82 -6.63
N HIS A 8 -19.43 -11.59 -7.79
CA HIS A 8 -18.97 -12.09 -9.07
C HIS A 8 -17.87 -11.20 -9.67
N LEU A 9 -17.13 -11.75 -10.64
CA LEU A 9 -16.11 -11.01 -11.38
C LEU A 9 -16.59 -9.63 -11.85
N PHE A 10 -15.78 -8.60 -11.54
CA PHE A 10 -15.98 -7.20 -11.92
C PHE A 10 -17.22 -6.51 -11.33
N GLU A 11 -17.95 -7.13 -10.39
CA GLU A 11 -19.05 -6.44 -9.68
C GLU A 11 -18.53 -5.35 -8.74
N VAL A 12 -17.36 -5.60 -8.16
CA VAL A 12 -16.65 -4.66 -7.30
C VAL A 12 -15.15 -4.76 -7.55
N VAL A 13 -14.40 -3.78 -7.07
CA VAL A 13 -12.94 -3.74 -7.14
C VAL A 13 -12.38 -3.16 -5.84
N GLY A 14 -11.27 -3.74 -5.36
CA GLY A 14 -10.41 -3.10 -4.38
C GLY A 14 -9.17 -2.54 -5.06
N VAL A 15 -8.69 -1.40 -4.58
CA VAL A 15 -7.44 -0.79 -5.06
C VAL A 15 -6.59 -0.45 -3.85
N GLU A 16 -5.30 -0.74 -3.93
CA GLU A 16 -4.31 -0.42 -2.89
C GLU A 16 -3.11 0.25 -3.56
N LEU A 17 -2.57 1.29 -2.92
CA LEU A 17 -1.38 2.03 -3.34
C LEU A 17 -0.44 2.14 -2.15
N GLU A 18 0.78 1.68 -2.31
CA GLU A 18 1.84 1.83 -1.32
C GLU A 18 2.75 3.00 -1.69
N TYR A 19 3.05 3.86 -0.72
CA TYR A 19 3.97 4.96 -0.90
C TYR A 19 5.08 4.96 0.12
N MET A 20 6.31 5.17 -0.38
CA MET A 20 7.46 5.44 0.47
C MET A 20 7.41 6.88 0.96
N ILE A 21 7.70 7.06 2.24
CA ILE A 21 7.86 8.35 2.89
C ILE A 21 9.34 8.70 2.87
N VAL A 22 9.65 9.88 2.36
CA VAL A 22 11.01 10.39 2.22
C VAL A 22 11.13 11.79 2.79
N ASP A 23 12.34 12.18 3.12
CA ASP A 23 12.70 13.55 3.45
C ASP A 23 12.42 14.49 2.26
N ARG A 24 11.89 15.67 2.55
CA ARG A 24 11.41 16.60 1.52
C ARG A 24 12.53 17.19 0.66
N GLU A 25 13.71 17.38 1.24
CA GLU A 25 14.83 18.08 0.58
C GLU A 25 15.83 17.10 -0.03
N THR A 26 16.10 16.00 0.68
CA THR A 26 17.14 15.03 0.32
C THR A 26 16.59 13.79 -0.36
N LEU A 27 15.28 13.55 -0.24
CA LEU A 27 14.60 12.30 -0.58
C LEU A 27 15.12 11.07 0.19
N ALA A 28 15.99 11.22 1.19
CA ALA A 28 16.40 10.10 2.04
C ALA A 28 15.17 9.48 2.73
N VAL A 29 15.17 8.16 2.90
CA VAL A 29 14.04 7.44 3.47
C VAL A 29 13.71 7.93 4.87
N ARG A 30 12.42 8.15 5.15
CA ARG A 30 11.95 8.70 6.41
C ARG A 30 10.91 7.77 7.06
N PRO A 31 11.31 6.97 8.07
CA PRO A 31 10.46 5.97 8.70
C PRO A 31 9.53 6.62 9.74
N VAL A 32 8.43 7.21 9.26
CA VAL A 32 7.45 7.96 10.07
C VAL A 32 6.00 7.64 9.69
N ALA A 33 5.72 6.46 9.13
CA ALA A 33 4.36 6.06 8.78
C ALA A 33 3.43 6.01 10.00
N ASP A 34 3.95 5.57 11.15
CA ASP A 34 3.24 5.52 12.43
C ASP A 34 2.81 6.92 12.91
N GLU A 35 3.66 7.92 12.69
CA GLU A 35 3.36 9.32 13.00
C GLU A 35 2.23 9.88 12.14
N VAL A 36 2.20 9.52 10.86
CA VAL A 36 1.11 9.91 9.95
C VAL A 36 -0.22 9.29 10.40
N LEU A 37 -0.22 7.99 10.71
CA LEU A 37 -1.41 7.28 11.19
C LEU A 37 -1.89 7.86 12.53
N ARG A 38 -0.96 8.12 13.46
CA ARG A 38 -1.26 8.77 14.74
C ARG A 38 -1.85 10.16 14.59
N ALA A 39 -1.38 10.95 13.63
CA ALA A 39 -1.93 12.29 13.39
C ALA A 39 -3.41 12.27 13.00
N VAL A 40 -3.91 11.14 12.47
CA VAL A 40 -5.34 10.96 12.14
C VAL A 40 -6.10 10.29 13.26
N ALA A 41 -5.57 9.21 13.84
CA ALA A 41 -6.26 8.40 14.84
C ALA A 41 -6.17 8.97 16.27
N GLY A 42 -5.21 9.84 16.56
CA GLY A 42 -4.92 10.37 17.90
C GLY A 42 -4.04 9.47 18.75
N GLU A 43 -3.86 8.21 18.36
CA GLU A 43 -2.97 7.22 18.98
C GLU A 43 -2.26 6.38 17.90
N ILE A 44 -1.26 5.59 18.30
CA ILE A 44 -0.56 4.70 17.37
C ILE A 44 -1.48 3.53 17.03
N VAL A 45 -1.82 3.40 15.75
CA VAL A 45 -2.66 2.34 15.19
C VAL A 45 -2.01 1.77 13.93
N SER A 46 -2.39 0.55 13.56
CA SER A 46 -1.97 -0.10 12.32
C SER A 46 -2.78 0.33 11.10
N ASP A 47 -4.02 0.78 11.29
CA ASP A 47 -4.89 1.26 10.23
C ASP A 47 -5.87 2.34 10.72
N VAL A 48 -6.35 3.15 9.77
CA VAL A 48 -7.35 4.19 10.03
C VAL A 48 -8.27 4.40 8.83
N GLU A 49 -9.57 4.46 9.06
CA GLU A 49 -10.55 4.78 8.02
C GLU A 49 -10.62 6.30 7.76
N THR A 50 -10.56 6.71 6.49
CA THR A 50 -10.56 8.13 6.06
C THR A 50 -11.70 8.46 5.10
N GLY A 51 -12.82 7.73 5.22
CA GLY A 51 -13.99 7.87 4.36
C GLY A 51 -14.03 6.74 3.33
N GLU A 52 -13.88 7.09 2.06
CA GLU A 52 -13.86 6.12 0.95
C GLU A 52 -12.59 5.26 0.91
N LEU A 53 -11.53 5.73 1.56
CA LEU A 53 -10.26 5.01 1.71
C LEU A 53 -9.99 4.69 3.18
N ALA A 54 -9.05 3.78 3.38
CA ALA A 54 -8.39 3.51 4.65
C ALA A 54 -6.88 3.58 4.42
N TRP A 55 -6.12 3.97 5.44
CA TRP A 55 -4.66 3.97 5.41
C TRP A 55 -4.14 2.94 6.39
N SER A 56 -3.02 2.29 6.09
CA SER A 56 -2.41 1.31 6.98
C SER A 56 -0.89 1.33 6.95
N ASN A 57 -0.31 0.74 7.99
CA ASN A 57 1.09 0.40 8.01
C ASN A 57 1.41 -0.70 7.00
N GLU A 58 2.69 -0.83 6.71
CA GLU A 58 3.26 -1.96 5.98
C GLU A 58 4.37 -2.63 6.82
N LEU A 59 5.02 -3.65 6.26
CA LEU A 59 6.18 -4.34 6.86
C LEU A 59 7.24 -3.36 7.38
N VAL A 60 7.49 -2.28 6.63
CA VAL A 60 8.52 -1.28 6.92
C VAL A 60 7.92 0.06 7.29
N LEU A 61 8.54 0.73 8.26
CA LEU A 61 8.04 1.96 8.89
C LEU A 61 8.07 3.19 7.97
N HIS A 62 8.76 3.10 6.84
CA HIS A 62 8.83 4.15 5.82
C HIS A 62 7.87 3.95 4.65
N VAL A 63 6.96 2.97 4.72
CA VAL A 63 5.90 2.79 3.73
C VAL A 63 4.56 2.97 4.41
N ILE A 64 3.65 3.66 3.72
CA ILE A 64 2.24 3.77 4.10
C ILE A 64 1.39 3.28 2.93
N GLU A 65 0.38 2.46 3.22
CA GLU A 65 -0.59 1.97 2.26
C GLU A 65 -1.85 2.83 2.31
N LEU A 66 -2.43 3.15 1.14
CA LEU A 66 -3.79 3.62 1.00
C LEU A 66 -4.58 2.54 0.27
N LYS A 67 -5.78 2.23 0.76
CA LYS A 67 -6.67 1.25 0.11
C LYS A 67 -8.11 1.72 0.11
N THR A 68 -8.90 1.20 -0.82
CA THR A 68 -10.36 1.37 -0.77
C THR A 68 -10.91 0.85 0.56
N ASN A 69 -11.78 1.62 1.22
CA ASN A 69 -12.42 1.21 2.48
C ASN A 69 -13.56 0.21 2.20
N GLY A 70 -13.17 -1.04 1.93
CA GLY A 70 -14.04 -2.08 1.42
C GLY A 70 -14.17 -2.07 -0.12
N PRO A 71 -15.01 -2.95 -0.69
CA PRO A 71 -15.13 -3.10 -2.14
C PRO A 71 -15.80 -1.87 -2.78
N ALA A 72 -15.12 -1.26 -3.74
CA ALA A 72 -15.67 -0.16 -4.51
C ALA A 72 -16.54 -0.68 -5.66
N PRO A 73 -17.66 -0.01 -6.01
CA PRO A 73 -18.58 -0.47 -7.05
C PRO A 73 -18.00 -0.37 -8.48
N ARG A 74 -16.92 0.41 -8.67
CA ARG A 74 -16.21 0.56 -9.95
C ARG A 74 -14.88 1.27 -9.76
N LEU A 75 -13.96 1.06 -10.69
CA LEU A 75 -12.65 1.72 -10.71
C LEU A 75 -12.74 3.22 -11.02
N ALA A 76 -13.63 3.61 -11.93
CA ALA A 76 -13.76 4.99 -12.38
C ALA A 76 -14.25 5.92 -11.26
N GLY A 77 -13.47 6.98 -11.02
CA GLY A 77 -13.70 7.99 -9.99
C GLY A 77 -12.89 7.76 -8.71
N LEU A 78 -12.24 6.60 -8.54
CA LEU A 78 -11.40 6.34 -7.37
C LEU A 78 -10.16 7.22 -7.36
N GLU A 79 -9.65 7.61 -8.52
CA GLU A 79 -8.47 8.47 -8.66
C GLU A 79 -8.60 9.78 -7.88
N ALA A 80 -9.80 10.36 -7.82
CA ALA A 80 -10.05 11.60 -7.08
C ALA A 80 -9.92 11.41 -5.56
N PHE A 81 -10.30 10.25 -5.03
CA PHE A 81 -10.16 9.93 -3.60
C PHE A 81 -8.69 9.67 -3.25
N PHE A 82 -7.97 8.90 -4.07
CA PHE A 82 -6.54 8.68 -3.87
C PHE A 82 -5.74 9.98 -3.98
N GLU A 83 -6.02 10.82 -4.97
CA GLU A 83 -5.35 12.11 -5.10
C GLU A 83 -5.59 13.02 -3.89
N ARG A 84 -6.84 13.09 -3.40
CA ARG A 84 -7.18 13.83 -2.18
C ARG A 84 -6.37 13.34 -0.99
N ASP A 85 -6.31 12.04 -0.77
CA ASP A 85 -5.65 11.46 0.40
C ASP A 85 -4.12 11.52 0.29
N VAL A 86 -3.55 11.36 -0.91
CA VAL A 86 -2.12 11.62 -1.18
C VAL A 86 -1.75 13.06 -0.82
N ARG A 87 -2.58 14.05 -1.18
CA ARG A 87 -2.36 15.46 -0.79
C ARG A 87 -2.43 15.62 0.73
N ARG A 88 -3.46 15.05 1.37
CA ARG A 88 -3.63 15.10 2.83
C ARG A 88 -2.45 14.47 3.57
N ILE A 89 -1.94 13.32 3.14
CA ILE A 89 -0.76 12.69 3.74
C ILE A 89 0.47 13.59 3.57
N ASN A 90 0.67 14.20 2.41
CA ASN A 90 1.77 15.15 2.21
C ASN A 90 1.67 16.42 3.07
N GLU A 91 0.45 16.86 3.41
CA GLU A 91 0.21 17.95 4.37
C GLU A 91 0.59 17.52 5.80
N LEU A 92 0.23 16.31 6.22
CA LEU A 92 0.61 15.74 7.53
C LEU A 92 2.12 15.49 7.64
N LEU A 93 2.76 15.10 6.53
CA LEU A 93 4.20 14.90 6.46
C LEU A 93 4.99 16.20 6.44
N ALA A 94 4.41 17.32 5.98
CA ALA A 94 5.10 18.61 5.89
C ALA A 94 5.74 19.08 7.22
N PRO A 95 5.04 19.12 8.38
CA PRO A 95 5.65 19.47 9.66
C PRO A 95 6.68 18.43 10.13
N LEU A 96 6.57 17.19 9.65
CA LEU A 96 7.56 16.15 9.88
C LEU A 96 8.74 16.25 8.92
N GLY A 97 8.83 17.26 8.04
CA GLY A 97 9.89 17.37 7.02
C GLY A 97 9.84 16.28 5.95
N GLY A 98 8.73 15.54 5.86
CA GLY A 98 8.55 14.45 4.92
C GLY A 98 7.72 14.82 3.70
N ARG A 99 7.67 13.88 2.75
CA ARG A 99 6.76 13.82 1.61
C ARG A 99 6.63 12.37 1.13
N LEU A 100 5.59 12.09 0.36
CA LEU A 100 5.51 10.84 -0.40
C LEU A 100 6.44 10.91 -1.62
N MET A 101 7.08 9.79 -1.91
CA MET A 101 7.96 9.63 -3.06
C MET A 101 7.15 9.21 -4.31
N PRO A 102 7.35 9.87 -5.47
CA PRO A 102 6.94 9.29 -6.75
C PRO A 102 7.94 8.21 -7.19
N THR A 103 7.50 7.23 -8.01
CA THR A 103 8.19 6.03 -8.55
C THR A 103 7.88 4.71 -7.81
N ALA A 104 8.21 3.57 -8.41
CA ALA A 104 7.97 2.23 -7.84
C ALA A 104 9.08 1.78 -6.87
N MET A 105 10.29 2.32 -6.99
CA MET A 105 11.41 2.01 -6.09
C MET A 105 12.23 3.28 -5.84
N HIS A 106 12.79 3.39 -4.64
CA HIS A 106 13.71 4.45 -4.30
C HIS A 106 15.10 4.17 -4.92
N PRO A 107 15.64 5.07 -5.77
CA PRO A 107 16.80 4.80 -6.62
C PRO A 107 18.14 4.66 -5.89
N TRP A 108 18.29 5.21 -4.67
CA TRP A 108 19.55 5.14 -3.91
C TRP A 108 19.39 4.77 -2.43
N MET A 109 18.24 4.20 -2.05
CA MET A 109 18.07 3.71 -0.68
C MET A 109 18.97 2.48 -0.53
N ASP A 110 19.74 2.43 0.56
CA ASP A 110 20.44 1.23 1.01
C ASP A 110 19.57 0.48 2.04
N PRO A 111 18.84 -0.56 1.62
CA PRO A 111 17.92 -1.26 2.50
C PRO A 111 18.63 -2.05 3.61
N HIS A 112 19.93 -2.30 3.51
CA HIS A 112 20.68 -2.99 4.57
C HIS A 112 20.92 -2.10 5.78
N THR A 113 20.97 -0.79 5.59
CA THR A 113 21.28 0.18 6.64
C THR A 113 20.09 1.07 7.01
N GLU A 114 19.17 1.29 6.07
CA GLU A 114 18.05 2.22 6.25
C GLU A 114 16.72 1.55 6.61
N THR A 115 16.57 0.24 6.41
CA THR A 115 15.31 -0.48 6.70
C THR A 115 14.99 -0.48 8.19
N ARG A 116 13.80 0.02 8.54
CA ARG A 116 13.21 -0.11 9.86
C ARG A 116 11.87 -0.82 9.75
N LEU A 117 11.71 -1.94 10.45
CA LEU A 117 10.44 -2.65 10.50
C LEU A 117 9.42 -1.84 11.29
N TRP A 118 8.13 -2.05 10.99
CA TRP A 118 7.05 -1.55 11.82
C TRP A 118 7.16 -2.12 13.26
N PRO A 119 7.32 -1.26 14.29
CA PRO A 119 7.63 -1.73 15.65
C PRO A 119 6.38 -1.94 16.53
N HIS A 120 5.18 -1.64 16.03
CA HIS A 120 3.97 -1.56 16.84
C HIS A 120 3.14 -2.84 16.75
N GLU A 121 1.80 -2.73 16.75
CA GLU A 121 0.91 -3.88 16.61
C GLU A 121 1.33 -4.75 15.41
N TYR A 122 1.19 -6.07 15.57
CA TYR A 122 1.62 -7.07 14.57
C TYR A 122 3.14 -7.24 14.38
N SER A 123 3.99 -6.47 15.07
CA SER A 123 5.46 -6.56 14.96
C SER A 123 6.06 -7.97 15.16
N PRO A 124 5.55 -8.87 16.04
CA PRO A 124 6.12 -10.21 16.16
C PRO A 124 6.04 -11.03 14.86
N VAL A 125 5.06 -10.76 14.01
CA VAL A 125 4.94 -11.40 12.68
C VAL A 125 5.98 -10.83 11.73
N TYR A 126 6.13 -9.51 11.67
CA TYR A 126 7.13 -8.85 10.83
C TYR A 126 8.57 -9.23 11.23
N GLU A 127 8.86 -9.32 12.53
CA GLU A 127 10.14 -9.83 13.04
C GLU A 127 10.37 -11.29 12.67
N ALA A 128 9.31 -12.13 12.67
CA ALA A 128 9.41 -13.50 12.22
C ALA A 128 9.68 -13.60 10.71
N TYR A 129 9.04 -12.76 9.91
CA TYR A 129 9.30 -12.64 8.47
C TYR A 129 10.75 -12.22 8.21
N ASP A 130 11.23 -11.16 8.86
CA ASP A 130 12.61 -10.68 8.68
C ASP A 130 13.64 -11.73 9.10
N ARG A 131 13.40 -12.44 10.21
CA ARG A 131 14.28 -13.52 10.66
C ARG A 131 14.37 -14.68 9.66
N ILE A 132 13.27 -15.03 8.99
CA ILE A 132 13.21 -16.17 8.06
C ILE A 132 13.73 -15.79 6.67
N PHE A 133 13.33 -14.61 6.17
CA PHE A 133 13.50 -14.23 4.77
C PHE A 133 14.53 -13.11 4.55
N GLY A 134 14.96 -12.40 5.61
CA GLY A 134 15.86 -11.27 5.50
C GLY A 134 15.24 -10.12 4.69
N CYS A 135 14.29 -9.41 5.29
CA CYS A 135 13.46 -8.39 4.63
C CYS A 135 14.20 -7.07 4.35
N ARG A 136 15.52 -7.03 4.56
CA ARG A 136 16.41 -5.89 4.25
C ARG A 136 16.89 -5.83 2.79
N GLY A 137 16.36 -6.68 1.91
CA GLY A 137 16.64 -6.61 0.47
C GLY A 137 15.72 -5.62 -0.25
N HIS A 138 16.16 -5.10 -1.41
CA HIS A 138 15.36 -4.16 -2.21
C HIS A 138 13.95 -4.67 -2.51
N GLY A 139 13.81 -5.96 -2.84
CA GLY A 139 12.51 -6.59 -3.12
C GLY A 139 11.60 -6.81 -1.91
N TRP A 140 11.96 -6.30 -0.74
CA TRP A 140 11.15 -6.34 0.48
C TRP A 140 10.90 -4.95 1.06
N SER A 141 11.93 -4.11 1.07
CA SER A 141 11.93 -2.84 1.83
C SER A 141 12.05 -1.61 0.94
N ASN A 142 12.31 -1.77 -0.36
CA ASN A 142 12.49 -0.67 -1.30
C ASN A 142 11.56 -0.83 -2.52
N LEU A 143 10.28 -1.08 -2.27
CA LEU A 143 9.25 -1.18 -3.30
C LEU A 143 8.00 -0.40 -2.89
N GLN A 144 7.28 0.03 -3.92
CA GLN A 144 5.97 0.66 -3.89
C GLN A 144 5.16 -0.03 -4.97
N SER A 145 3.92 -0.35 -4.67
CA SER A 145 3.07 -1.18 -5.51
C SER A 145 1.71 -0.51 -5.76
N LEU A 146 1.03 -1.01 -6.79
CA LEU A 146 -0.40 -0.82 -6.98
C LEU A 146 -1.02 -2.22 -7.03
N HIS A 147 -2.01 -2.47 -6.19
CA HIS A 147 -2.77 -3.72 -6.20
C HIS A 147 -4.19 -3.49 -6.73
N LEU A 148 -4.67 -4.46 -7.52
CA LEU A 148 -6.06 -4.55 -7.93
C LEU A 148 -6.65 -5.85 -7.39
N ASN A 149 -7.62 -5.72 -6.50
CA ASN A 149 -8.34 -6.83 -5.90
C ASN A 149 -9.65 -7.05 -6.66
N LEU A 150 -9.76 -8.21 -7.33
CA LEU A 150 -10.94 -8.59 -8.11
C LEU A 150 -11.64 -9.79 -7.44
N PRO A 151 -12.95 -9.69 -7.16
CA PRO A 151 -13.71 -10.80 -6.60
C PRO A 151 -13.93 -11.91 -7.65
N PHE A 152 -14.30 -13.09 -7.18
CA PHE A 152 -14.77 -14.18 -8.03
C PHE A 152 -15.69 -15.08 -7.19
N THR A 153 -16.60 -15.78 -7.86
CA THR A 153 -17.49 -16.76 -7.24
C THR A 153 -17.35 -18.13 -7.90
N GLY A 154 -16.90 -19.11 -7.11
CA GLY A 154 -16.75 -20.50 -7.54
C GLY A 154 -15.57 -20.77 -8.47
N ASP A 155 -15.38 -22.06 -8.78
CA ASP A 155 -14.18 -22.55 -9.48
C ASP A 155 -14.07 -22.05 -10.92
N GLU A 156 -15.19 -21.83 -11.61
CA GLU A 156 -15.20 -21.38 -13.00
C GLU A 156 -14.68 -19.95 -13.15
N GLU A 157 -15.15 -19.03 -12.30
CA GLU A 157 -14.69 -17.64 -12.30
C GLU A 157 -13.23 -17.54 -11.83
N PHE A 158 -12.87 -18.29 -10.79
CA PHE A 158 -11.48 -18.38 -10.34
C PHE A 158 -10.54 -18.82 -11.46
N ALA A 159 -10.89 -19.91 -12.17
CA ALA A 159 -10.08 -20.44 -13.26
C ALA A 159 -9.91 -19.42 -14.39
N ARG A 160 -10.98 -18.70 -14.75
CA ARG A 160 -10.94 -17.65 -15.78
C ARG A 160 -10.07 -16.47 -15.37
N LEU A 161 -10.27 -15.94 -14.16
CA LEU A 161 -9.48 -14.82 -13.64
C LEU A 161 -8.00 -15.19 -13.57
N HIS A 162 -7.67 -16.33 -12.98
CA HIS A 162 -6.28 -16.77 -12.83
C HIS A 162 -5.62 -17.11 -14.17
N ALA A 163 -6.35 -17.60 -15.16
CA ALA A 163 -5.84 -17.77 -16.52
C ALA A 163 -5.50 -16.43 -17.18
N ALA A 164 -6.38 -15.42 -17.04
CA ALA A 164 -6.13 -14.08 -17.57
C ALA A 164 -4.94 -13.39 -16.87
N VAL A 165 -4.87 -13.44 -15.54
CA VAL A 165 -3.77 -12.85 -14.75
C VAL A 165 -2.42 -13.43 -15.17
N ARG A 166 -2.30 -14.75 -15.36
CA ARG A 166 -1.05 -15.40 -15.80
C ARG A 166 -0.55 -14.90 -17.16
N LEU A 167 -1.47 -14.51 -18.06
CA LEU A 167 -1.10 -13.96 -19.37
C LEU A 167 -0.68 -12.50 -19.27
N LEU A 168 -1.34 -11.72 -18.41
CA LEU A 168 -1.09 -10.28 -18.26
C LEU A 168 0.14 -9.97 -17.41
N LEU A 169 0.37 -10.73 -16.34
CA LEU A 169 1.42 -10.49 -15.35
C LEU A 169 2.83 -10.29 -15.95
N PRO A 170 3.30 -11.08 -16.95
CA PRO A 170 4.61 -10.84 -17.55
C PRO A 170 4.67 -9.60 -18.47
N ILE A 171 3.52 -9.08 -18.91
CA ILE A 171 3.43 -7.90 -19.79
C ILE A 171 3.37 -6.61 -18.96
N LEU A 172 2.73 -6.65 -17.79
CA LEU A 172 2.55 -5.46 -16.94
C LEU A 172 3.84 -4.71 -16.64
N PRO A 173 4.98 -5.34 -16.29
CA PRO A 173 6.23 -4.62 -16.06
C PRO A 173 6.69 -3.80 -17.28
N ALA A 174 6.45 -4.27 -18.51
CA ALA A 174 6.81 -3.54 -19.71
C ALA A 174 5.95 -2.28 -19.93
N LEU A 175 4.73 -2.24 -19.38
CA LEU A 175 3.82 -1.11 -19.48
C LEU A 175 3.92 -0.15 -18.30
N ALA A 176 4.28 -0.67 -17.13
CA ALA A 176 4.16 0.04 -15.85
C ALA A 176 5.51 0.24 -15.13
N ALA A 177 6.65 -0.14 -15.71
CA ALA A 177 7.96 0.18 -15.15
C ALA A 177 8.11 1.70 -14.99
N SER A 178 8.48 2.13 -13.79
CA SER A 178 8.57 3.54 -13.37
C SER A 178 9.75 3.79 -12.48
#